data_AF-A0A5S9X030-F1
#
_entry.id   AF-A0A5S9X030-F1
#
_cell.length_a   1.000
_cell.length_b   1.000
_cell.length_c   1.000
_cell.angle_alpha   90.00
_cell.angle_beta   90.00
_cell.angle_gamma   90.00
#
_symmetry.space_group_name_H-M   'P 1'
#
loop_
_entity.id
_entity.type
_entity.pdbx_description
1 polymer ?
#
loop_
_entity_poly.entity_id
_entity_poly.type
_entity_poly.pdbx_seq_one_letter_code
_entity_poly.pdbx_strand_id
1 'polypeptide(L)' 'MAKISCSYFLVLMLVVSVVEKAKGDGSCTIIIDPKAPSCDIIQCRLSCITDYNGLAECIASRIGSPPNCVCTYDC' A
#
# COMPACT_ATOMS: atom_id res chain seq x y z
N MET A 1 -41.79 13.00 10.40
CA MET A 1 -40.68 12.46 11.21
C MET A 1 -39.73 11.74 10.26
N ALA A 2 -38.68 12.41 9.78
CA ALA A 2 -37.64 11.83 8.93
C ALA A 2 -36.31 11.92 9.67
N LYS A 3 -36.22 11.19 10.79
CA LYS A 3 -34.98 10.94 11.52
C LYS A 3 -34.56 9.53 11.12
N ILE A 4 -33.27 9.32 10.89
CA ILE A 4 -32.53 8.04 10.82
C ILE A 4 -31.68 7.86 9.52
N SER A 5 -31.83 8.65 8.46
CA SER A 5 -31.07 8.37 7.23
C SER A 5 -29.65 8.98 7.10
N CYS A 6 -29.23 9.92 7.96
CA CYS A 6 -27.91 10.57 7.83
C CYS A 6 -26.76 9.87 8.58
N SER A 7 -27.06 8.97 9.52
CA SER A 7 -26.02 8.36 10.36
C SER A 7 -25.20 7.31 9.60
N TYR A 8 -25.85 6.52 8.75
CA TYR A 8 -25.20 5.40 8.07
C TYR A 8 -24.19 5.85 6.99
N PHE A 9 -24.45 6.99 6.35
CA PHE A 9 -23.57 7.55 5.33
C PHE A 9 -22.22 8.01 5.89
N LEU A 10 -22.19 8.50 7.13
CA LEU A 10 -20.97 8.99 7.77
C LEU A 10 -20.04 7.85 8.22
N VAL A 11 -20.61 6.71 8.64
CA VAL A 11 -19.82 5.53 9.03
C VAL A 11 -19.10 4.92 7.82
N LEU A 12 -19.73 4.96 6.65
CA LEU A 12 -19.17 4.43 5.40
C LEU A 12 -17.98 5.25 4.88
N MET A 13 -17.93 6.55 5.14
CA MET A 13 -16.82 7.42 4.72
C MET A 13 -15.54 7.21 5.55
N LEU A 14 -15.65 6.76 6.80
CA LEU A 14 -14.50 6.67 7.71
C LEU A 14 -13.56 5.50 7.39
N VAL A 15 -14.06 4.41 6.81
CA VAL A 15 -13.28 3.18 6.56
C VAL A 15 -12.29 3.32 5.40
N VAL A 16 -12.40 4.37 4.60
CA VAL A 16 -11.54 4.59 3.40
C VAL A 16 -10.29 5.44 3.73
N SER A 17 -10.18 5.95 4.96
CA SER A 17 -9.17 6.97 5.31
C SER A 17 -7.77 6.42 5.63
N VAL A 18 -7.57 5.10 5.58
CA VAL A 18 -6.30 4.45 5.99
C VAL A 18 -5.56 3.87 4.78
N VAL A 19 -5.32 4.70 3.77
CA VAL A 19 -4.20 4.49 2.87
C VAL A 19 -3.60 5.88 2.68
N GLU A 20 -2.50 6.14 3.38
CA GLU A 20 -1.67 7.32 3.17
C GLU A 20 -1.21 7.35 1.71
N LYS A 21 -2.01 7.95 0.83
CA LYS A 21 -1.63 8.24 -0.56
C LYS A 21 -0.61 9.38 -0.57
N ALA A 22 0.63 9.07 -0.22
CA ALA A 22 1.78 9.74 -0.81
C ALA A 22 2.11 8.98 -2.11
N LYS A 23 2.19 9.56 -3.31
CA LYS A 23 2.47 10.96 -3.67
C LYS A 23 1.99 11.19 -5.12
N GLY A 24 0.94 11.99 -5.31
CA GLY A 24 0.85 12.97 -6.41
C GLY A 24 0.34 12.59 -7.82
N ASP A 25 0.29 11.34 -8.27
CA ASP A 25 -0.04 11.05 -9.69
C ASP A 25 -0.75 9.70 -9.91
N GLY A 26 -1.85 9.43 -9.21
CA GLY A 26 -2.59 8.17 -9.37
C GLY A 26 -1.78 6.91 -9.03
N SER A 27 -0.61 7.06 -8.40
CA SER A 27 0.26 5.96 -8.00
C SER A 27 0.22 5.78 -6.49
N CYS A 28 -0.12 4.58 -6.03
CA CYS A 28 -0.03 4.14 -4.64
C CYS A 28 1.26 3.38 -4.41
N THR A 29 1.72 3.38 -3.16
CA THR A 29 2.87 2.58 -2.72
C THR A 29 2.49 1.72 -1.53
N ILE A 30 2.84 0.42 -1.53
CA ILE A 30 2.71 -0.50 -0.39
C ILE A 30 4.03 -1.17 -0.10
N ILE A 31 4.26 -1.54 1.16
CA ILE A 31 5.36 -2.40 1.55
C ILE A 31 4.87 -3.85 1.60
N ILE A 32 5.36 -4.68 0.70
CA ILE A 32 5.13 -6.13 0.71
C ILE A 32 6.20 -6.74 1.63
N ASP A 33 5.77 -7.49 2.63
CA ASP A 33 6.65 -8.11 3.63
C ASP A 33 7.65 -7.14 4.33
N PRO A 34 7.15 -6.30 5.26
CA PRO A 34 7.99 -5.35 6.01
C PRO A 34 8.94 -6.01 7.03
N LYS A 35 9.01 -7.35 7.11
CA LYS A 35 9.77 -8.09 8.13
C LYS A 35 10.69 -9.17 7.57
N ALA A 36 10.74 -9.34 6.25
CA ALA A 36 11.70 -10.25 5.64
C ALA A 36 13.14 -9.81 5.98
N PRO A 37 14.02 -10.72 6.43
CA PRO A 37 15.40 -10.40 6.75
C PRO A 37 16.22 -9.98 5.51
N SER A 38 15.71 -10.30 4.32
CA SER A 38 16.27 -9.93 3.02
C SER A 38 15.13 -9.72 2.03
N CYS A 39 15.23 -8.68 1.21
CA CYS A 39 14.33 -8.50 0.07
C CYS A 39 14.78 -9.37 -1.10
N ASP A 40 14.04 -10.46 -1.35
CA ASP A 40 14.16 -11.22 -2.59
C ASP A 40 13.41 -10.47 -3.70
N ILE A 41 14.15 -9.85 -4.61
CA ILE A 41 13.58 -9.05 -5.70
C ILE A 41 12.68 -9.87 -6.64
N ILE A 42 12.92 -11.18 -6.79
CA ILE A 42 12.11 -12.03 -7.66
C ILE A 42 10.74 -12.25 -7.02
N GLN A 43 10.72 -12.64 -5.74
CA GLN A 43 9.46 -12.80 -5.00
C GLN A 43 8.71 -11.47 -4.88
N CYS A 44 9.43 -10.40 -4.55
CA CYS A 44 8.90 -9.05 -4.46
C CYS A 44 8.18 -8.61 -5.74
N ARG A 45 8.83 -8.78 -6.90
CA ARG A 45 8.24 -8.48 -8.21
C ARG A 45 7.06 -9.37 -8.52
N LEU A 46 7.17 -10.67 -8.27
CA LEU A 46 6.10 -11.62 -8.54
C LEU A 46 4.85 -11.25 -7.75
N SER A 47 4.96 -10.99 -6.45
CA SER A 47 3.84 -10.57 -5.60
C SER A 47 3.26 -9.24 -6.06
N CYS A 48 4.09 -8.22 -6.31
CA CYS A 48 3.62 -6.90 -6.74
C CYS A 48 2.89 -6.94 -8.09
N ILE A 49 3.41 -7.68 -9.07
CA ILE A 49 2.77 -7.83 -10.39
C ILE A 49 1.48 -8.65 -10.26
N THR A 50 1.48 -9.72 -9.47
CA THR A 50 0.32 -10.62 -9.33
C THR A 50 -0.84 -9.93 -8.62
N ASP A 51 -0.57 -9.23 -7.53
CA ASP A 51 -1.61 -8.69 -6.66
C ASP A 51 -2.03 -7.26 -7.04
N TYR A 52 -1.12 -6.47 -7.61
CA TYR A 52 -1.32 -5.03 -7.86
C TYR A 52 -1.04 -4.61 -9.30
N ASN A 53 -0.52 -5.51 -10.16
CA ASN A 53 -0.03 -5.19 -11.50
C ASN A 53 0.95 -3.99 -11.49
N GLY A 54 1.77 -3.92 -10.44
CA GLY A 54 2.65 -2.80 -10.15
C GLY A 54 4.14 -3.08 -10.42
N LEU A 55 4.96 -2.08 -10.09
CA LEU A 55 6.42 -2.10 -10.12
C LEU A 55 6.96 -2.29 -8.71
N ALA A 56 7.85 -3.28 -8.55
CA ALA A 56 8.44 -3.61 -7.25
C ALA A 56 9.93 -3.26 -7.17
N GLU A 57 10.32 -2.70 -6.03
CA GLU A 57 11.70 -2.30 -5.70
C GLU A 57 12.08 -2.74 -4.29
N CYS A 58 13.35 -3.09 -4.09
CA CYS A 58 13.89 -3.38 -2.77
C CYS A 58 14.58 -2.12 -2.21
N ILE A 59 13.98 -1.50 -1.20
CA ILE A 59 14.45 -0.22 -0.64
C ILE A 59 14.77 -0.38 0.84
N ALA A 60 16.01 -0.06 1.23
CA ALA A 60 16.41 0.01 2.62
C ALA A 60 16.05 1.38 3.21
N SER A 61 15.31 1.38 4.32
CA SER A 61 14.89 2.63 4.98
C SER A 61 16.07 3.39 5.60
N ARG A 62 17.16 2.70 5.96
CA ARG A 62 18.41 3.28 6.47
C ARG A 62 19.62 2.47 5.99
N ILE A 63 20.79 3.09 5.99
CA ILE A 63 22.05 2.37 5.72
C ILE A 63 22.24 1.28 6.77
N GLY A 64 22.42 0.03 6.32
CA GLY A 64 22.58 -1.14 7.19
C GLY A 64 21.28 -1.78 7.67
N SER A 65 20.10 -1.23 7.33
CA SER A 65 18.83 -1.93 7.58
C SER A 65 18.54 -2.94 6.47
N PRO A 66 17.85 -4.06 6.77
CA PRO A 66 17.37 -4.96 5.73
C PRO A 66 16.44 -4.18 4.76
N PRO A 67 16.56 -4.42 3.45
CA PRO A 67 15.68 -3.79 2.47
C PRO A 67 14.26 -4.34 2.60
N ASN A 68 13.27 -3.47 2.43
CA ASN A 68 11.86 -3.84 2.33
C ASN A 68 11.47 -3.96 0.84
N CYS A 69 10.54 -4.84 0.52
CA CYS A 69 9.92 -4.85 -0.80
C CYS A 69 8.85 -3.77 -0.87
N VAL A 70 9.00 -2.83 -1.79
CA VAL A 70 8.11 -1.71 -2.02
C VAL A 70 7.45 -1.87 -3.39
N CYS A 71 6.13 -1.94 -3.42
CA CYS A 71 5.33 -2.07 -4.63
C CYS A 71 4.64 -0.74 -4.93
N THR A 72 4.88 -0.19 -6.12
CA THR A 72 4.22 1.00 -6.63
C THR A 72 3.27 0.60 -7.75
N TYR A 73 2.02 1.02 -7.69
CA TYR A 73 0.98 0.60 -8.62
C TYR A 73 -0.05 1.71 -8.82
N ASP A 74 -0.81 1.62 -9.91
CA ASP A 74 -1.85 2.60 -10.21
C ASP A 74 -3.10 2.40 -9.34
N CYS A 75 -3.56 3.49 -8.72
CA CYS A 75 -4.68 3.58 -7.79
C CYS A 75 -5.34 4.99 -7.78
#